data_AF-A0A3S0VGU7-F1
#
_entry.id   AF-A0A3S0VGU7-F1
#
_cell.length_a   1.000
_cell.length_b   1.000
_cell.length_c   1.000
_cell.angle_alpha   90.00
_cell.angle_beta   90.00
_cell.angle_gamma   90.00
#
_symmetry.space_group_name_H-M   'P 1'
#
loop_
_entity.id
_entity.type
_entity.pdbx_description
1 polymer ?
#
loop_
_entity_poly.entity_id
_entity_poly.type
_entity_poly.pdbx_seq_one_letter_code
_entity_poly.pdbx_strand_id
1 'polypeptide(L)'
;MPTKALFDLVSAKKYSEATALLRENPDWVNAIEDESKESLLQYCTYRTSLTDGSTDFMEQVLTHPKLAFTFVDSSGETNQHTLIRSNRMDLIKHVLNRPEFLLLGGELSLLAAEKTEKAALSAVGRAEKRKKPVEEISKLTTDYHAAQEVTLAIKQATLALASTIKVALTPEHVVLLENLQATNATPKTIAPVAVTASVAAAKGPGFFTPSKETLELKEAEEALKNLNLEYAKARAAIHQKGINEAVEALDKVAATSSFTYK
;
A
#
# COMPACT_ATOMS: atom_id res chain seq x y z
N MET A 1 -9.66 -23.67 -17.28
CA MET A 1 -9.23 -22.67 -16.28
C MET A 1 -10.50 -22.07 -15.68
N PRO A 2 -10.83 -22.34 -14.41
CA PRO A 2 -12.12 -21.94 -13.83
C PRO A 2 -12.28 -20.41 -13.71
N THR A 3 -11.18 -19.66 -13.64
CA THR A 3 -11.16 -18.19 -13.53
C THR A 3 -11.54 -17.45 -14.81
N LYS A 4 -11.51 -18.10 -15.99
CA LYS A 4 -11.84 -17.46 -17.28
C LYS A 4 -13.24 -16.86 -17.28
N ALA A 5 -14.21 -17.54 -16.65
CA ALA A 5 -15.58 -17.06 -16.54
C ALA A 5 -15.65 -15.71 -15.81
N LEU A 6 -14.83 -15.49 -14.78
CA LEU A 6 -14.77 -14.23 -14.05
C LEU A 6 -14.29 -13.09 -14.95
N PHE A 7 -13.20 -13.30 -15.70
CA PHE A 7 -12.67 -12.30 -16.62
C PHE A 7 -13.66 -12.02 -17.76
N ASP A 8 -14.29 -13.04 -18.35
CA ASP A 8 -15.31 -12.89 -19.39
C ASP A 8 -16.48 -11.99 -18.90
N LEU A 9 -16.94 -12.18 -17.66
CA LEU A 9 -18.00 -11.35 -17.06
C LEU A 9 -17.54 -9.90 -16.86
N VAL A 10 -16.31 -9.67 -16.37
CA VAL A 10 -15.74 -8.33 -16.21
C VAL A 10 -15.59 -7.63 -17.56
N SER A 11 -15.07 -8.31 -18.58
CA SER A 11 -14.96 -7.78 -19.95
C SER A 11 -16.32 -7.42 -20.54
N ALA A 12 -17.34 -8.24 -20.26
CA ALA A 12 -18.73 -7.99 -20.66
C ALA A 12 -19.46 -6.97 -19.78
N LYS A 13 -18.77 -6.34 -18.80
CA LYS A 13 -19.32 -5.36 -17.83
C LYS A 13 -20.48 -5.91 -16.98
N LYS A 14 -20.55 -7.23 -16.80
CA LYS A 14 -21.54 -7.94 -15.96
C LYS A 14 -21.07 -8.00 -14.51
N TYR A 15 -20.84 -6.83 -13.92
CA TYR A 15 -20.19 -6.70 -12.61
C TYR A 15 -20.95 -7.37 -11.46
N SER A 16 -22.29 -7.37 -11.49
CA SER A 16 -23.10 -8.07 -10.49
C SER A 16 -22.91 -9.59 -10.53
N GLU A 17 -22.84 -10.18 -11.73
CA GLU A 17 -22.57 -11.62 -11.92
C GLU A 17 -21.12 -11.94 -11.50
N ALA A 18 -20.16 -11.09 -11.87
CA ALA A 18 -18.76 -11.24 -11.46
C ALA A 18 -18.59 -11.17 -9.93
N THR A 19 -19.32 -10.26 -9.26
CA THR A 19 -19.39 -10.17 -7.80
C THR A 19 -19.94 -11.45 -7.19
N ALA A 20 -21.04 -12.00 -7.70
CA ALA A 20 -21.62 -13.24 -7.19
C ALA A 20 -20.60 -14.39 -7.30
N LEU A 21 -19.93 -14.50 -8.44
CA LEU A 21 -18.92 -15.51 -8.69
C LEU A 21 -17.70 -15.36 -7.77
N LEU A 22 -17.28 -14.13 -7.47
CA LEU A 22 -16.19 -13.84 -6.54
C LEU A 22 -16.56 -14.21 -5.08
N ARG A 23 -17.83 -14.07 -4.69
CA ARG A 23 -18.30 -14.50 -3.36
C ARG A 23 -18.30 -16.02 -3.22
N GLU A 24 -18.68 -16.74 -4.29
CA GLU A 24 -18.62 -18.19 -4.33
C GLU A 24 -17.18 -18.71 -4.36
N ASN A 25 -16.25 -17.93 -4.94
CA ASN A 25 -14.85 -18.31 -5.09
C ASN A 25 -13.91 -17.20 -4.58
N PRO A 26 -13.80 -16.97 -3.24
CA PRO A 26 -13.06 -15.83 -2.68
C PRO A 26 -11.57 -15.78 -3.05
N ASP A 27 -10.95 -16.92 -3.34
CA ASP A 27 -9.54 -16.98 -3.76
C ASP A 27 -9.30 -16.40 -5.15
N TRP A 28 -10.36 -16.24 -5.96
CA TRP A 28 -10.27 -15.66 -7.30
C TRP A 28 -10.05 -14.14 -7.28
N VAL A 29 -10.04 -13.49 -6.11
CA VAL A 29 -9.66 -12.08 -6.01
C VAL A 29 -8.23 -11.83 -6.51
N ASN A 30 -7.37 -12.86 -6.43
CA ASN A 30 -6.01 -12.85 -6.96
C ASN A 30 -5.89 -13.68 -8.25
N ALA A 31 -7.00 -13.94 -8.93
CA ALA A 31 -6.95 -14.63 -10.22
C ALA A 31 -6.09 -13.85 -11.21
N ILE A 32 -5.42 -14.59 -12.09
CA ILE A 32 -4.55 -14.05 -13.14
C ILE A 32 -5.21 -14.41 -14.47
N GLU A 33 -5.28 -13.45 -15.39
CA GLU A 33 -5.78 -13.67 -16.74
C GLU A 33 -4.72 -14.40 -17.57
N ASP A 34 -5.13 -15.41 -18.31
CA ASP A 34 -4.20 -16.33 -18.96
C ASP A 34 -3.44 -15.68 -20.11
N GLU A 35 -4.05 -14.75 -20.84
CA GLU A 35 -3.44 -14.12 -22.02
C GLU A 35 -2.55 -12.93 -21.64
N SER A 36 -3.06 -11.99 -20.85
CA SER A 36 -2.38 -10.76 -20.46
C SER A 36 -1.43 -10.94 -19.29
N LYS A 37 -1.57 -12.03 -18.51
CA LYS A 37 -0.84 -12.27 -17.26
C LYS A 37 -1.07 -11.18 -16.21
N GLU A 38 -2.16 -10.42 -16.33
CA GLU A 38 -2.58 -9.41 -15.36
C GLU A 38 -3.39 -10.07 -14.24
N SER A 39 -3.22 -9.61 -12.99
CA SER A 39 -4.16 -9.98 -11.93
C SER A 39 -5.55 -9.39 -12.20
N LEU A 40 -6.58 -9.91 -11.52
CA LEU A 40 -7.92 -9.33 -11.55
C LEU A 40 -7.91 -7.83 -11.24
N LEU A 41 -7.16 -7.41 -10.21
CA LEU A 41 -7.07 -6.00 -9.84
C LEU A 41 -6.42 -5.17 -10.95
N GLN A 42 -5.30 -5.62 -11.52
CA GLN A 42 -4.63 -4.93 -12.63
C GLN A 42 -5.55 -4.83 -13.85
N TYR A 43 -6.14 -5.96 -14.24
CA TYR A 43 -7.08 -6.07 -15.35
C TYR A 43 -8.22 -5.06 -15.20
N CYS A 44 -8.84 -5.00 -14.03
CA CYS A 44 -9.97 -4.12 -13.79
C CYS A 44 -9.56 -2.65 -13.66
N THR A 45 -8.40 -2.35 -13.08
CA THR A 45 -7.94 -0.97 -12.86
C THR A 45 -7.84 -0.18 -14.16
N TYR A 46 -7.36 -0.81 -15.24
CA TYR A 46 -7.20 -0.15 -16.54
C TYR A 46 -8.42 -0.28 -17.47
N ARG A 47 -9.28 -1.28 -17.27
CA ARG A 47 -10.35 -1.63 -18.22
C ARG A 47 -11.75 -1.29 -17.75
N THR A 48 -11.94 -0.98 -16.46
CA THR A 48 -13.25 -0.58 -15.94
C THR A 48 -13.50 0.91 -16.18
N SER A 49 -14.62 1.22 -16.81
CA SER A 49 -15.13 2.60 -16.93
C SER A 49 -15.83 3.01 -15.64
N LEU A 50 -15.64 4.24 -15.16
CA LEU A 50 -16.31 4.83 -13.99
C LEU A 50 -17.85 4.82 -14.15
N THR A 51 -18.44 3.67 -13.85
CA THR A 51 -19.89 3.40 -13.85
C THR A 51 -20.24 2.77 -12.52
N ASP A 52 -21.45 3.02 -12.00
CA ASP A 52 -21.83 2.59 -10.65
C ASP A 52 -21.51 1.11 -10.38
N GLY A 53 -21.90 0.20 -11.28
CA GLY A 53 -21.63 -1.22 -11.13
C GLY A 53 -20.15 -1.61 -11.16
N SER A 54 -19.30 -0.85 -11.86
CA SER A 54 -17.86 -1.10 -11.87
C SER A 54 -17.20 -0.69 -10.55
N THR A 55 -17.68 0.41 -9.95
CA THR A 55 -17.15 0.96 -8.71
C THR A 55 -17.45 0.00 -7.56
N ASP A 56 -18.68 -0.51 -7.47
CA ASP A 56 -19.10 -1.48 -6.44
C ASP A 56 -18.33 -2.80 -6.54
N PHE A 57 -18.03 -3.25 -7.76
CA PHE A 57 -17.21 -4.43 -7.97
C PHE A 57 -15.76 -4.19 -7.55
N MET A 58 -15.19 -3.05 -7.95
CA MET A 58 -13.82 -2.69 -7.58
C MET A 58 -13.66 -2.50 -6.07
N GLU A 59 -14.63 -1.88 -5.41
CA GLU A 59 -14.65 -1.76 -3.95
C GLU A 59 -14.60 -3.14 -3.29
N GLN A 60 -15.40 -4.11 -3.76
CA GLN A 60 -15.38 -5.47 -3.23
C GLN A 60 -14.03 -6.16 -3.46
N VAL A 61 -13.40 -5.97 -4.62
CA VAL A 61 -12.04 -6.50 -4.88
C VAL A 61 -11.02 -5.87 -3.94
N LEU A 62 -11.01 -4.53 -3.82
CA LEU A 62 -10.03 -3.76 -3.05
C LEU A 62 -10.15 -3.96 -1.53
N THR A 63 -11.36 -4.15 -1.03
CA THR A 63 -11.63 -4.40 0.39
C THR A 63 -11.54 -5.88 0.77
N HIS A 64 -11.35 -6.77 -0.21
CA HIS A 64 -11.25 -8.19 0.05
C HIS A 64 -10.02 -8.52 0.93
N PRO A 65 -10.18 -9.30 2.02
CA PRO A 65 -9.09 -9.57 2.96
C PRO A 65 -7.96 -10.40 2.36
N LYS A 66 -8.28 -11.24 1.36
CA LYS A 66 -7.28 -12.07 0.67
C LYS A 66 -6.54 -11.36 -0.47
N LEU A 67 -6.92 -10.12 -0.83
CA LEU A 67 -6.27 -9.41 -1.93
C LEU A 67 -4.78 -9.24 -1.64
N ALA A 68 -3.94 -9.67 -2.58
CA ALA A 68 -2.50 -9.52 -2.54
C ALA A 68 -2.06 -8.29 -3.34
N PHE A 69 -1.50 -7.29 -2.66
CA PHE A 69 -0.91 -6.12 -3.32
C PHE A 69 0.47 -6.37 -3.92
N THR A 70 1.09 -7.51 -3.59
CA THR A 70 2.44 -7.90 -3.98
C THR A 70 2.53 -8.62 -5.32
N PHE A 71 1.41 -9.02 -5.93
CA PHE A 71 1.43 -9.68 -7.23
C PHE A 71 2.14 -8.79 -8.26
N VAL A 72 3.15 -9.33 -8.95
CA VAL A 72 3.97 -8.64 -9.95
C VAL A 72 3.55 -9.09 -11.35
N ASP A 73 3.24 -8.15 -12.22
CA ASP A 73 2.95 -8.43 -13.63
C ASP A 73 4.21 -8.64 -14.48
N SER A 74 4.03 -8.89 -15.78
CA SER A 74 5.15 -9.05 -16.73
C SER A 74 6.01 -7.80 -16.90
N SER A 75 5.54 -6.63 -16.49
CA SER A 75 6.29 -5.37 -16.54
C SER A 75 7.09 -5.10 -15.26
N GLY A 76 6.98 -5.97 -14.27
CA GLY A 76 7.61 -5.78 -12.96
C GLY A 76 6.81 -4.87 -12.03
N GLU A 77 5.58 -4.49 -12.40
CA GLU A 77 4.72 -3.66 -11.56
C GLU A 77 3.83 -4.52 -10.67
N THR A 78 3.75 -4.13 -9.40
CA THR A 78 2.84 -4.80 -8.47
C THR A 78 1.41 -4.28 -8.61
N ASN A 79 0.44 -5.03 -8.09
CA ASN A 79 -0.93 -4.55 -7.89
C ASN A 79 -0.99 -3.17 -7.20
N GLN A 80 -0.13 -2.94 -6.21
CA GLN A 80 0.02 -1.65 -5.55
C GLN A 80 0.49 -0.55 -6.52
N HIS A 81 1.54 -0.82 -7.30
CA HIS A 81 2.06 0.12 -8.30
C HIS A 81 1.00 0.49 -9.33
N THR A 82 0.28 -0.52 -9.84
CA THR A 82 -0.82 -0.33 -10.79
C THR A 82 -1.89 0.59 -10.24
N LEU A 83 -2.32 0.37 -9.00
CA LEU A 83 -3.34 1.18 -8.36
C LEU A 83 -2.88 2.63 -8.17
N ILE A 84 -1.66 2.84 -7.69
CA ILE A 84 -1.07 4.18 -7.51
C ILE A 84 -0.94 4.90 -8.86
N ARG A 85 -0.38 4.24 -9.88
CA ARG A 85 -0.15 4.79 -11.22
C ARG A 85 -1.45 5.14 -11.95
N SER A 86 -2.55 4.48 -11.58
CA SER A 86 -3.86 4.79 -12.17
C SER A 86 -4.40 6.17 -11.80
N ASN A 87 -3.84 6.81 -10.76
CA ASN A 87 -4.33 8.06 -10.17
C ASN A 87 -5.83 8.04 -9.83
N ARG A 88 -6.41 6.86 -9.64
CA ARG A 88 -7.82 6.67 -9.28
C ARG A 88 -8.02 6.85 -7.79
N MET A 89 -8.12 8.11 -7.36
CA MET A 89 -8.40 8.44 -5.95
C MET A 89 -9.67 7.76 -5.43
N ASP A 90 -10.67 7.61 -6.30
CA ASP A 90 -11.91 6.90 -6.02
C ASP A 90 -11.67 5.44 -5.60
N LEU A 91 -10.63 4.79 -6.10
CA LEU A 91 -10.22 3.45 -5.69
C LEU A 91 -9.25 3.47 -4.51
N ILE A 92 -8.27 4.37 -4.54
CA ILE A 92 -7.19 4.44 -3.55
C ILE A 92 -7.74 4.65 -2.14
N LYS A 93 -8.79 5.47 -1.97
CA LYS A 93 -9.43 5.70 -0.67
C LYS A 93 -9.87 4.41 0.04
N HIS A 94 -10.18 3.34 -0.70
CA HIS A 94 -10.63 2.07 -0.13
C HIS A 94 -9.48 1.23 0.47
N VAL A 95 -8.22 1.58 0.15
CA VAL A 95 -7.04 0.83 0.58
C VAL A 95 -6.10 1.63 1.48
N LEU A 96 -6.33 2.93 1.67
CA LEU A 96 -5.47 3.78 2.52
C LEU A 96 -5.42 3.33 4.00
N ASN A 97 -6.45 2.63 4.48
CA ASN A 97 -6.48 2.10 5.85
C ASN A 97 -5.83 0.72 5.98
N ARG A 98 -5.31 0.14 4.89
CA ARG A 98 -4.70 -1.20 4.88
C ARG A 98 -3.19 -1.07 5.05
N PRO A 99 -2.60 -1.59 6.14
CA PRO A 99 -1.15 -1.55 6.33
C PRO A 99 -0.40 -2.27 5.22
N GLU A 100 -0.95 -3.35 4.65
CA GLU A 100 -0.33 -4.09 3.54
C GLU A 100 -0.34 -3.30 2.23
N PHE A 101 -1.28 -2.35 2.10
CA PHE A 101 -1.23 -1.39 1.01
C PHE A 101 -0.15 -0.36 1.28
N LEU A 102 -0.07 0.23 2.47
CA LEU A 102 0.89 1.32 2.77
C LEU A 102 2.36 0.86 2.85
N LEU A 103 2.59 -0.40 3.22
CA LEU A 103 3.89 -1.00 3.47
C LEU A 103 4.03 -2.28 2.63
N LEU A 104 4.76 -2.22 1.52
CA LEU A 104 4.97 -3.39 0.65
C LEU A 104 6.45 -3.73 0.55
N GLY A 105 6.88 -4.88 1.11
CA GLY A 105 8.31 -5.25 1.13
C GLY A 105 9.21 -4.24 1.86
N GLY A 106 8.60 -3.38 2.68
CA GLY A 106 9.17 -2.20 3.33
C GLY A 106 9.67 -1.10 2.40
N GLU A 107 9.18 -1.07 1.17
CA GLU A 107 9.10 0.14 0.38
C GLU A 107 7.74 0.81 0.65
N LEU A 108 7.77 2.12 0.92
CA LEU A 108 6.55 2.88 1.16
C LEU A 108 5.80 3.06 -0.16
N SER A 109 4.48 2.88 -0.17
CA SER A 109 3.62 3.34 -1.27
C SER A 109 3.91 4.78 -1.68
N LEU A 110 4.34 5.58 -0.70
CA LEU A 110 4.74 6.96 -0.89
C LEU A 110 5.82 7.11 -1.97
N LEU A 111 6.83 6.23 -2.02
CA LEU A 111 7.90 6.31 -3.02
C LEU A 111 7.36 6.08 -4.43
N ALA A 112 6.44 5.11 -4.59
CA ALA A 112 5.78 4.85 -5.87
C ALA A 112 4.88 6.03 -6.28
N ALA A 113 4.20 6.66 -5.33
CA ALA A 113 3.36 7.84 -5.57
C ALA A 113 4.21 9.06 -5.98
N GLU A 114 5.28 9.36 -5.25
CA GLU A 114 6.23 10.44 -5.57
C GLU A 114 6.87 10.25 -6.95
N LYS A 115 7.23 9.00 -7.30
CA LYS A 115 7.75 8.68 -8.64
C LYS A 115 6.71 8.95 -9.73
N THR A 116 5.46 8.59 -9.49
CA THR A 116 4.33 8.81 -10.41
C THR A 116 4.06 10.30 -10.59
N GLU A 117 3.97 11.06 -9.51
CA GLU A 117 3.80 12.52 -9.52
C GLU A 117 4.93 13.22 -10.28
N LYS A 118 6.19 12.86 -9.98
CA LYS A 118 7.35 13.43 -10.68
C LYS A 118 7.34 13.12 -12.18
N ALA A 119 6.90 11.92 -12.56
CA ALA A 119 6.77 11.54 -13.96
C ALA A 119 5.68 12.37 -14.68
N ALA A 120 4.54 12.60 -14.03
CA ALA A 120 3.47 13.45 -14.54
C ALA A 120 3.91 14.91 -14.70
N LEU A 121 4.56 15.49 -13.69
CA LEU A 121 5.13 16.84 -13.75
C LEU A 121 6.15 16.99 -14.90
N SER A 122 7.00 15.98 -15.06
CA SER A 122 7.98 15.94 -16.16
C SER A 122 7.31 15.86 -17.53
N ALA A 123 6.15 15.21 -17.63
CA ALA A 123 5.38 15.13 -18.87
C ALA A 123 4.79 16.49 -19.25
N VAL A 124 4.21 17.23 -18.30
CA VAL A 124 3.73 18.61 -18.48
C VAL A 124 4.86 19.50 -18.99
N GLY A 125 5.99 19.53 -18.29
CA GLY A 125 7.13 20.38 -18.69
C GLY A 125 7.74 20.01 -20.05
N ARG A 126 7.66 18.74 -20.47
CA ARG A 126 8.06 18.34 -21.84
C ARG A 126 7.06 18.81 -22.89
N ALA A 127 5.76 18.73 -22.61
CA ALA A 127 4.71 19.17 -23.53
C ALA A 127 4.76 20.68 -23.77
N GLU A 128 4.95 21.46 -22.70
CA GLU A 128 5.14 22.92 -22.77
C GLU A 128 6.36 23.29 -23.60
N LYS A 129 7.53 22.69 -23.32
CA LYS A 129 8.77 22.93 -24.09
C LYS A 129 8.62 22.61 -25.57
N ARG A 130 7.83 21.59 -25.90
CA ARG A 130 7.54 21.17 -27.29
C ARG A 130 6.40 21.95 -27.93
N LYS A 131 5.81 22.94 -27.23
CA LYS A 131 4.67 23.74 -27.70
C LYS A 131 3.52 22.85 -28.22
N LYS A 132 3.20 21.80 -27.46
CA LYS A 132 2.05 20.94 -27.77
C LYS A 132 0.74 21.73 -27.72
N PRO A 133 -0.33 21.23 -28.36
CA PRO A 133 -1.66 21.84 -28.26
C PRO A 133 -2.09 22.05 -26.81
N VAL A 134 -2.84 23.12 -26.56
CA VAL A 134 -3.29 23.51 -25.21
C VAL A 134 -4.12 22.40 -24.56
N GLU A 135 -4.90 21.68 -25.36
CA GLU A 135 -5.73 20.56 -24.91
C GLU A 135 -4.88 19.40 -24.38
N GLU A 136 -3.74 19.10 -25.02
CA GLU A 136 -2.81 18.05 -24.59
C GLU A 136 -2.13 18.46 -23.28
N ILE A 137 -1.68 19.72 -23.17
CA ILE A 137 -1.08 20.25 -21.95
C ILE A 137 -2.10 20.24 -20.80
N SER A 138 -3.33 20.71 -21.06
CA SER A 138 -4.41 20.73 -20.07
C SER A 138 -4.69 19.34 -19.51
N LYS A 139 -4.76 18.31 -20.37
CA LYS A 139 -4.95 16.93 -19.93
C LYS A 139 -3.81 16.44 -19.04
N LEU A 140 -2.55 16.68 -19.45
CA LEU A 140 -1.39 16.29 -18.65
C LEU A 140 -1.34 17.02 -17.29
N THR A 141 -1.79 18.28 -17.24
CA THR A 141 -1.90 19.04 -16.00
C THR A 141 -2.97 18.45 -15.08
N THR A 142 -4.14 18.04 -15.62
CA THR A 142 -5.14 17.30 -14.85
C THR A 142 -4.58 15.98 -14.30
N ASP A 143 -3.86 15.21 -15.13
CA ASP A 143 -3.23 13.95 -14.71
C ASP A 143 -2.18 14.18 -13.60
N TYR A 144 -1.42 15.28 -13.69
CA TYR A 144 -0.48 15.70 -12.65
C TYR A 144 -1.17 16.05 -11.33
N HIS A 145 -2.25 16.82 -11.36
CA HIS A 145 -3.01 17.14 -10.16
C HIS A 145 -3.61 15.90 -9.51
N ALA A 146 -4.14 14.96 -10.30
CA ALA A 146 -4.62 13.68 -9.78
C ALA A 146 -3.51 12.86 -9.10
N ALA A 147 -2.30 12.83 -9.69
CA ALA A 147 -1.14 12.19 -9.08
C ALA A 147 -0.73 12.86 -7.76
N GLN A 148 -0.76 14.20 -7.72
CA GLN A 148 -0.44 14.99 -6.53
C GLN A 148 -1.42 14.71 -5.37
N GLU A 149 -2.72 14.64 -5.68
CA GLU A 149 -3.74 14.27 -4.68
C GLU A 149 -3.50 12.87 -4.11
N VAL A 150 -3.18 11.90 -4.98
CA VAL A 150 -2.83 10.54 -4.58
C VAL A 150 -1.60 10.49 -3.68
N THR A 151 -0.51 11.18 -4.05
CA THR A 151 0.69 11.26 -3.22
C THR A 151 0.36 11.85 -1.85
N LEU A 152 -0.42 12.93 -1.81
CA LEU A 152 -0.79 13.58 -0.55
C LEU A 152 -1.60 12.65 0.35
N ALA A 153 -2.60 11.95 -0.19
CA ALA A 153 -3.44 11.03 0.58
C ALA A 153 -2.62 9.85 1.12
N ILE A 154 -1.75 9.27 0.31
CA ILE A 154 -0.84 8.19 0.74
C ILE A 154 0.12 8.69 1.81
N LYS A 155 0.68 9.90 1.65
CA LYS A 155 1.55 10.52 2.65
C LYS A 155 0.82 10.69 3.99
N GLN A 156 -0.38 11.26 3.98
CA GLN A 156 -1.20 11.43 5.19
C GLN A 156 -1.50 10.08 5.87
N ALA A 157 -1.92 9.08 5.10
CA ALA A 157 -2.20 7.74 5.63
C ALA A 157 -0.95 7.07 6.21
N THR A 158 0.20 7.24 5.56
CA THR A 158 1.49 6.71 6.04
C THR A 158 1.92 7.40 7.34
N LEU A 159 1.78 8.73 7.46
CA LEU A 159 2.09 9.47 8.67
C LEU A 159 1.14 9.10 9.82
N ALA A 160 -0.14 8.89 9.53
CA ALA A 160 -1.12 8.42 10.51
C ALA A 160 -0.77 7.00 11.01
N LEU A 161 -0.39 6.09 10.10
CA LEU A 161 0.08 4.76 10.46
C LEU A 161 1.34 4.81 11.32
N ALA A 162 2.34 5.59 10.92
CA ALA A 162 3.59 5.76 11.67
C ALA A 162 3.34 6.32 13.08
N SER A 163 2.47 7.32 13.19
CA SER A 163 2.08 7.90 14.48
C SER A 163 1.35 6.90 15.37
N THR A 164 0.45 6.10 14.79
CA THR A 164 -0.27 5.03 15.50
C THR A 164 0.69 3.97 16.03
N ILE A 165 1.66 3.55 15.21
CA ILE A 165 2.71 2.61 15.62
C ILE A 165 3.54 3.21 16.77
N LYS A 166 3.96 4.47 16.66
CA LYS A 166 4.73 5.15 17.71
C LYS A 166 3.97 5.20 19.04
N VAL A 167 2.67 5.49 19.00
CA VAL A 167 1.81 5.49 20.20
C VAL A 167 1.62 4.07 20.75
N ALA A 168 1.44 3.07 19.90
CA ALA A 168 1.30 1.68 20.34
C ALA A 168 2.59 1.13 20.99
N LEU A 169 3.75 1.66 20.61
CA LEU A 169 5.05 1.30 21.16
C LEU A 169 5.41 2.06 22.45
N THR A 170 4.54 2.93 22.98
CA THR A 170 4.80 3.54 24.29
C THR A 170 4.71 2.49 25.40
N PRO A 171 5.54 2.58 26.46
CA PRO A 171 5.58 1.56 27.52
C PRO A 171 4.21 1.27 28.15
N GLU A 172 3.38 2.30 28.29
CA GLU A 172 2.01 2.22 28.83
C GLU A 172 1.11 1.30 27.99
N HIS A 173 1.21 1.38 26.66
CA HIS A 173 0.42 0.57 25.74
C HIS A 173 1.02 -0.81 25.47
N VAL A 174 2.35 -0.95 25.53
CA VAL A 174 3.03 -2.25 25.43
C VAL A 174 2.57 -3.18 26.56
N VAL A 175 2.51 -2.69 27.80
CA VAL A 175 1.99 -3.46 28.94
C VAL A 175 0.52 -3.85 28.74
N LEU A 176 -0.31 -2.98 28.18
CA LEU A 176 -1.70 -3.29 27.85
C LEU A 176 -1.81 -4.37 26.75
N LEU A 177 -0.97 -4.32 25.72
CA LEU A 177 -0.93 -5.32 24.66
C LEU A 177 -0.44 -6.69 25.18
N GLU A 178 0.59 -6.70 26.02
CA GLU A 178 1.08 -7.91 26.69
C GLU A 178 -0.01 -8.51 27.59
N ASN A 179 -0.73 -7.68 28.34
CA ASN A 179 -1.86 -8.11 29.18
C ASN A 179 -3.06 -8.64 28.35
N LEU A 180 -3.34 -8.05 27.19
CA LEU A 180 -4.39 -8.52 26.26
C LEU A 180 -4.01 -9.87 25.62
N GLN A 181 -2.73 -10.07 25.27
CA GLN A 181 -2.26 -11.36 24.77
C GLN A 181 -2.28 -12.43 25.86
N ALA A 182 -1.94 -12.08 27.10
CA ALA A 182 -2.03 -12.97 28.25
C ALA A 182 -3.47 -13.37 28.60
N THR A 183 -4.45 -12.48 28.39
CA THR A 183 -5.88 -12.75 28.64
C THR A 183 -6.54 -13.53 27.50
N ASN A 184 -6.11 -13.35 26.24
CA ASN A 184 -6.58 -14.16 25.11
C ASN A 184 -6.04 -15.61 25.10
N ALA A 185 -5.03 -15.91 25.92
CA ALA A 185 -4.46 -17.25 26.06
C ALA A 185 -5.29 -18.21 26.96
N THR A 186 -6.37 -17.75 27.60
CA THR A 186 -7.29 -18.64 28.33
C THR A 186 -8.74 -18.15 28.21
N PRO A 187 -9.71 -19.02 27.86
CA PRO A 187 -11.12 -18.65 27.96
C PRO A 187 -11.51 -18.68 29.44
N LYS A 188 -11.40 -17.53 30.11
CA LYS A 188 -12.14 -17.30 31.35
C LYS A 188 -13.28 -16.35 31.06
N THR A 189 -14.48 -16.88 31.24
CA THR A 189 -15.73 -16.15 31.37
C THR A 189 -15.53 -15.04 32.41
N ILE A 190 -15.55 -13.78 31.99
CA ILE A 190 -15.56 -12.63 32.90
C ILE A 190 -16.78 -11.78 32.56
N ALA A 191 -17.58 -11.54 33.59
CA ALA A 191 -18.80 -10.74 33.58
C ALA A 191 -18.54 -9.27 33.17
N PRO A 192 -19.54 -8.56 32.62
CA PRO A 192 -19.35 -7.22 32.07
C PRO A 192 -19.07 -6.19 33.17
N VAL A 193 -17.99 -5.42 33.01
CA VAL A 193 -17.69 -4.23 33.81
C VAL A 193 -18.11 -3.00 33.02
N ALA A 194 -18.96 -2.18 33.64
CA ALA A 194 -19.47 -0.94 33.06
C ALA A 194 -18.35 0.11 32.94
N VAL A 195 -18.19 0.69 31.76
CA VAL A 195 -17.29 1.82 31.50
C VAL A 195 -18.13 3.09 31.40
N THR A 196 -17.96 4.01 32.35
CA THR A 196 -18.48 5.37 32.28
C THR A 196 -17.52 6.25 31.48
N ALA A 197 -18.00 6.82 30.38
CA ALA A 197 -17.26 7.79 29.57
C ALA A 197 -17.29 9.19 30.19
N SER A 198 -16.13 9.87 30.16
CA SER A 198 -16.01 11.31 30.36
C SER A 198 -15.45 11.92 29.07
N VAL A 199 -16.23 12.78 28.43
CA VAL A 199 -15.83 13.57 27.27
C VAL A 199 -15.73 15.02 27.73
N ALA A 200 -14.54 15.61 27.65
CA ALA A 200 -14.34 17.05 27.81
C ALA A 200 -14.02 17.67 26.45
N ALA A 201 -14.90 18.58 26.03
CA ALA A 201 -14.78 19.40 24.83
C ALA A 201 -13.91 20.65 25.09
N ALA A 202 -13.19 21.12 24.08
CA ALA A 202 -12.66 22.49 24.05
C ALA A 202 -12.85 23.12 22.67
N LYS A 203 -13.55 24.27 22.64
CA LYS A 203 -13.68 25.21 21.52
C LYS A 203 -12.79 26.44 21.80
N GLY A 204 -12.20 27.02 20.76
CA GLY A 204 -11.69 28.40 20.77
C GLY A 204 -10.95 28.77 19.46
N PRO A 205 -11.31 29.88 18.77
CA PRO A 205 -10.69 30.30 17.51
C PRO A 205 -9.64 31.42 17.69
N GLY A 206 -8.63 31.50 16.82
CA GLY A 206 -7.76 32.68 16.72
C GLY A 206 -6.46 32.53 15.92
N PHE A 207 -6.41 33.20 14.76
CA PHE A 207 -5.29 33.82 14.03
C PHE A 207 -4.00 33.04 13.68
N PHE A 208 -3.62 33.16 12.40
CA PHE A 208 -2.48 32.57 11.69
C PHE A 208 -1.12 32.79 12.38
N THR A 209 -0.70 31.77 13.10
CA THR A 209 0.70 31.34 13.21
C THR A 209 0.87 30.14 12.28
N PRO A 210 2.07 29.79 11.77
CA PRO A 210 2.24 28.54 11.03
C PRO A 210 1.71 27.43 11.93
N SER A 211 0.61 26.78 11.49
CA SER A 211 -0.23 26.01 12.40
C SER A 211 0.60 24.90 13.04
N LYS A 212 0.25 24.52 14.27
CA LYS A 212 0.86 23.39 14.98
C LYS A 212 0.99 22.15 14.07
N GLU A 213 0.04 22.00 13.15
CA GLU A 213 0.01 20.97 12.11
C GLU A 213 1.20 21.04 11.12
N THR A 214 1.74 22.23 10.80
CA THR A 214 2.93 22.37 9.95
C THR A 214 4.23 21.98 10.63
N LEU A 215 4.30 22.11 11.96
CA LEU A 215 5.42 21.63 12.76
C LEU A 215 5.33 20.11 12.95
N GLU A 216 4.14 19.62 13.28
CA GLU A 216 3.83 18.19 13.40
C GLU A 216 4.05 17.45 12.06
N LEU A 217 3.72 18.07 10.93
CA LEU A 217 4.00 17.52 9.60
C LEU A 217 5.51 17.41 9.34
N LYS A 218 6.30 18.43 9.69
CA LYS A 218 7.77 18.39 9.52
C LYS A 218 8.43 17.34 10.42
N GLU A 219 7.99 17.25 11.67
CA GLU A 219 8.48 16.23 12.61
C GLU A 219 8.10 14.82 12.15
N ALA A 220 6.90 14.64 11.61
CA ALA A 220 6.46 13.36 11.07
C ALA A 220 7.17 13.01 9.75
N GLU A 221 7.46 13.98 8.88
CA GLU A 221 8.31 13.82 7.69
C GLU A 221 9.73 13.41 8.08
N GLU A 222 10.30 14.02 9.12
CA GLU A 222 11.63 13.69 9.63
C GLU A 222 11.64 12.28 10.28
N ALA A 223 10.60 11.94 11.04
CA ALA A 223 10.42 10.60 11.59
C ALA A 223 10.28 9.54 10.50
N LEU A 224 9.53 9.83 9.43
CA LEU A 224 9.39 8.93 8.27
C LEU A 224 10.73 8.75 7.54
N LYS A 225 11.48 9.84 7.35
CA LYS A 225 12.81 9.81 6.74
C LYS A 225 13.78 8.97 7.58
N ASN A 226 13.73 9.10 8.91
CA ASN A 226 14.53 8.32 9.83
C ASN A 226 14.13 6.83 9.80
N LEU A 227 12.82 6.53 9.80
CA LEU A 227 12.32 5.17 9.69
C LEU A 227 12.75 4.51 8.37
N ASN A 228 12.66 5.22 7.25
CA ASN A 228 13.16 4.75 5.95
C ASN A 228 14.67 4.49 5.97
N LEU A 229 15.43 5.36 6.63
CA LEU A 229 16.88 5.20 6.77
C LEU A 229 17.23 3.99 7.64
N GLU A 230 16.53 3.79 8.76
CA GLU A 230 16.70 2.63 9.63
C GLU A 230 16.30 1.33 8.93
N TYR A 231 15.20 1.34 8.18
CA TYR A 231 14.78 0.20 7.38
C TYR A 231 15.80 -0.14 6.29
N ALA A 232 16.31 0.86 5.56
CA ALA A 232 17.37 0.66 4.58
C ALA A 232 18.65 0.06 5.21
N LYS A 233 19.03 0.53 6.40
CA LYS A 233 20.16 -0.03 7.18
C LYS A 233 19.88 -1.48 7.60
N ALA A 234 18.69 -1.78 8.10
CA ALA A 234 18.30 -3.14 8.49
C ALA A 234 18.32 -4.11 7.29
N ARG A 235 17.80 -3.68 6.13
CA ARG A 235 17.84 -4.44 4.87
C ARG A 235 19.28 -4.69 4.41
N ALA A 236 20.14 -3.67 4.46
CA ALA A 236 21.56 -3.82 4.13
C ALA A 236 22.27 -4.78 5.09
N ALA A 237 21.96 -4.73 6.39
CA ALA A 237 22.51 -5.63 7.39
C ALA A 237 22.09 -7.10 7.18
N ILE A 238 20.82 -7.35 6.82
CA ILE A 238 20.33 -8.69 6.48
C ILE A 238 21.04 -9.23 5.21
N HIS A 239 21.17 -8.40 4.17
CA HIS A 239 21.92 -8.78 2.97
C HIS A 239 23.40 -9.07 3.28
N GLN A 240 24.05 -8.23 4.09
CA GLN A 240 25.44 -8.43 4.48
C GLN A 240 25.61 -9.71 5.32
N LYS A 241 24.68 -9.99 6.23
CA LYS A 241 24.67 -11.23 7.03
C LYS A 241 24.53 -12.45 6.13
N GLY A 242 23.59 -12.43 5.17
CA GLY A 242 23.42 -13.52 4.21
C GLY A 242 24.66 -13.73 3.31
N ILE A 243 25.33 -12.65 2.89
CA ILE A 243 26.60 -12.73 2.15
C ILE A 243 27.69 -13.37 3.02
N ASN A 244 27.83 -12.95 4.28
CA ASN A 244 28.84 -13.49 5.18
C ASN A 244 28.58 -15.00 5.47
N GLU A 245 27.33 -15.39 5.70
CA GLU A 245 26.94 -16.80 5.89
C GLU A 245 27.23 -17.64 4.63
N ALA A 246 27.00 -17.09 3.43
CA ALA A 246 27.32 -17.77 2.17
C ALA A 246 28.83 -17.92 1.96
N VAL A 247 29.63 -16.91 2.31
CA VAL A 247 31.10 -16.96 2.26
C VAL A 247 31.63 -18.02 3.25
N GLU A 248 31.14 -18.04 4.49
CA GLU A 248 31.54 -19.07 5.46
C GLU A 248 31.15 -20.49 5.01
N ALA A 249 29.99 -20.66 4.37
CA ALA A 249 29.60 -21.94 3.80
C ALA A 249 30.54 -22.36 2.66
N LEU A 250 30.94 -21.43 1.79
CA LEU A 250 31.92 -21.69 0.73
C LEU A 250 33.30 -22.04 1.28
N ASP A 251 33.77 -21.36 2.33
CA ASP A 251 35.05 -21.66 2.98
C ASP A 251 35.03 -23.04 3.66
N LYS A 252 33.90 -23.43 4.28
CA LYS A 252 33.73 -24.79 4.82
C LYS A 252 33.78 -25.84 3.72
N VAL A 253 33.10 -25.61 2.60
CA VAL A 253 33.12 -26.51 1.43
C VAL A 253 34.53 -26.63 0.86
N ALA A 254 35.25 -25.52 0.71
CA ALA A 254 36.65 -25.48 0.25
C ALA A 254 37.59 -26.23 1.21
N ALA A 255 37.41 -26.07 2.52
CA ALA A 255 38.19 -26.79 3.53
C ALA A 255 37.97 -28.31 3.46
N THR A 256 36.71 -28.76 3.32
CA THR A 256 36.42 -30.20 3.16
C THR A 256 36.92 -30.79 1.85
N SER A 257 36.95 -30.02 0.75
CA SER A 257 37.40 -30.52 -0.56
C SER A 257 38.93 -30.65 -0.66
N SER A 258 39.67 -29.83 0.09
CA SER A 258 41.14 -29.92 0.20
C SER A 258 41.66 -31.17 0.95
N PHE A 259 40.79 -31.90 1.64
CA PHE A 259 41.15 -33.11 2.40
C PHE A 259 41.02 -34.43 1.61
N THR A 260 40.43 -34.39 0.41
CA THR A 260 40.13 -35.59 -0.40
C THR A 260 41.19 -35.93 -1.45
N TYR A 261 42.30 -35.20 -1.50
CA TYR A 261 43.47 -35.50 -2.35
C TYR A 261 44.68 -35.85 -1.48
N LYS A 262 44.68 -37.05 -0.88
CA LYS A 262 45.87 -37.74 -0.39
C LYS A 262 45.78 -39.22 -0.70
#